data_AF-A0A3D5SQG8-F1
#
_entry.id   AF-A0A3D5SQG8-F1
#
_cell.length_a   1.000
_cell.length_b   1.000
_cell.length_c   1.000
_cell.angle_alpha   90.00
_cell.angle_beta   90.00
_cell.angle_gamma   90.00
#
_symmetry.space_group_name_H-M   'P 1'
#
loop_
_entity.id
_entity.type
_entity.pdbx_description
1 polymer ?
#
loop_
_entity_poly.entity_id
_entity_poly.type
_entity_poly.pdbx_seq_one_letter_code
_entity_poly.pdbx_strand_id
1 'polypeptide(L)'
;MCIRDRTKPEVRRTRWFDEAFAVYFQALALREFEGEKAYQAELDDDRDYFIKRVERDQRNFDTPIAEYGKYELGGNSYTKGAWSLYVLHQLVGEEQFRQIIRTFLSEFKDKPADFKDFQQVAERVSRRNLGKYFNEWIYGTESSQLLLDKVPITEIVKRY
;
A
#
# COMPACT_ATOMS: atom_id res chain seq x y z
N MET A 1 2.94 5.05 -18.44
CA MET A 1 1.47 5.00 -18.61
C MET A 1 0.86 4.86 -17.24
N CYS A 2 0.16 5.88 -16.74
CA CYS A 2 -0.25 5.97 -15.34
C CYS A 2 -1.49 5.09 -15.06
N ILE A 3 -1.50 4.38 -13.93
CA ILE A 3 -2.60 3.47 -13.53
C ILE A 3 -3.88 4.27 -13.20
N ARG A 4 -3.73 5.57 -12.89
CA ARG A 4 -4.78 6.51 -12.49
C ARG A 4 -6.00 6.57 -13.42
N ASP A 5 -5.83 6.45 -14.73
CA ASP A 5 -6.96 6.55 -15.68
C ASP A 5 -7.80 5.27 -15.77
N ARG A 6 -7.43 4.24 -14.99
CA ARG A 6 -7.85 2.83 -15.17
C ARG A 6 -8.33 2.19 -13.88
N THR A 7 -8.76 2.98 -12.90
CA THR A 7 -9.48 2.47 -11.73
C THR A 7 -10.92 2.97 -11.74
N LYS A 8 -11.81 2.37 -10.95
CA LYS A 8 -13.18 2.90 -10.80
C LYS A 8 -13.14 4.31 -10.17
N PRO A 9 -14.08 5.23 -10.48
CA PRO A 9 -14.02 6.63 -10.01
C PRO A 9 -13.78 6.80 -8.51
N GLU A 10 -14.43 5.97 -7.69
CA GLU A 10 -14.30 5.91 -6.24
C GLU A 10 -12.90 5.45 -5.78
N VAL A 11 -12.28 4.55 -6.55
CA VAL A 11 -10.92 4.05 -6.30
C VAL A 11 -9.87 5.07 -6.76
N ARG A 12 -10.10 5.80 -7.86
CA ARG A 12 -9.18 6.83 -8.37
C ARG A 12 -8.87 7.87 -7.31
N ARG A 13 -9.89 8.31 -6.57
CA ARG A 13 -9.72 9.36 -5.55
C ARG A 13 -8.98 8.88 -4.31
N THR A 14 -8.88 7.56 -4.09
CA THR A 14 -8.00 7.03 -3.03
C THR A 14 -6.54 7.34 -3.31
N ARG A 15 -6.17 7.51 -4.59
CA ARG A 15 -4.80 7.67 -5.04
C ARG A 15 -3.84 6.53 -4.68
N TRP A 16 -4.38 5.35 -4.38
CA TRP A 16 -3.57 4.22 -3.95
C TRP A 16 -2.81 3.61 -5.13
N PHE A 17 -3.48 3.34 -6.24
CA PHE A 17 -2.88 2.69 -7.40
C PHE A 17 -1.85 3.55 -8.16
N ASP A 18 -1.83 4.86 -7.96
CA ASP A 18 -0.88 5.79 -8.56
C ASP A 18 0.16 6.24 -7.54
N GLU A 19 -0.25 6.93 -6.47
CA GLU A 19 0.70 7.60 -5.57
C GLU A 19 1.39 6.63 -4.62
N ALA A 20 0.68 5.62 -4.08
CA ALA A 20 1.32 4.62 -3.22
C ALA A 20 2.38 3.82 -4.00
N PHE A 21 2.05 3.44 -5.24
CA PHE A 21 2.99 2.76 -6.13
C PHE A 21 4.20 3.63 -6.48
N ALA A 22 3.97 4.91 -6.79
CA ALA A 22 5.05 5.85 -7.11
C ALA A 22 6.02 6.00 -5.93
N VAL A 23 5.51 6.27 -4.73
CA VAL A 23 6.32 6.41 -3.51
C VAL A 23 7.05 5.11 -3.18
N TYR A 24 6.35 3.97 -3.25
CA TYR A 24 7.01 2.70 -2.92
C TYR A 24 8.09 2.31 -3.92
N PHE A 25 7.90 2.58 -5.22
CA PHE A 25 8.94 2.35 -6.22
C PHE A 25 10.10 3.33 -6.11
N GLN A 26 9.86 4.57 -5.65
CA GLN A 26 10.93 5.48 -5.26
C GLN A 26 11.75 4.89 -4.12
N ALA A 27 11.12 4.35 -3.08
CA ALA A 27 11.81 3.68 -1.98
C ALA A 27 12.65 2.49 -2.48
N LEU A 28 12.11 1.64 -3.37
CA LEU A 28 12.88 0.56 -4.00
C LEU A 28 14.05 1.07 -4.85
N ALA A 29 13.90 2.20 -5.53
CA ALA A 29 15.00 2.82 -6.27
C ALA A 29 16.10 3.35 -5.33
N LEU A 30 15.73 4.00 -4.22
CA LEU A 30 16.68 4.39 -3.17
C LEU A 30 17.43 3.18 -2.62
N ARG A 31 16.75 2.04 -2.43
CA ARG A 31 17.40 0.79 -2.03
C ARG A 31 18.49 0.36 -3.00
N GLU A 32 18.23 0.44 -4.30
CA GLU A 32 19.16 0.04 -5.36
C GLU A 32 20.38 0.98 -5.45
N PHE A 33 20.15 2.30 -5.39
CA PHE A 33 21.20 3.29 -5.62
C PHE A 33 21.96 3.71 -4.35
N GLU A 34 21.29 3.70 -3.20
CA GLU A 34 21.81 4.22 -1.92
C GLU A 34 21.87 3.17 -0.80
N GLY A 35 21.27 2.00 -1.03
CA GLY A 35 21.33 0.85 -0.13
C GLY A 35 20.21 0.77 0.91
N GLU A 36 20.26 -0.29 1.71
CA GLU A 36 19.18 -0.66 2.64
C GLU A 36 18.88 0.44 3.68
N LYS A 37 19.90 1.18 4.14
CA LYS A 37 19.71 2.23 5.15
C LYS A 37 18.84 3.39 4.63
N ALA A 38 19.05 3.82 3.38
CA ALA A 38 18.26 4.87 2.76
C ALA A 38 16.81 4.41 2.53
N TYR A 39 16.64 3.17 2.09
CA TYR A 39 15.33 2.55 1.93
C TYR A 39 14.52 2.48 3.23
N GLN A 40 15.15 2.05 4.33
CA GLN A 40 14.48 2.00 5.63
C GLN A 40 14.17 3.40 6.16
N ALA A 41 15.07 4.38 5.96
CA ALA A 41 14.83 5.76 6.37
C ALA A 41 13.61 6.38 5.64
N GLU A 42 13.48 6.17 4.32
CA GLU A 42 12.32 6.63 3.54
C GLU A 42 11.00 6.06 4.10
N LEU A 43 10.98 4.75 4.39
CA LEU A 43 9.80 4.11 4.94
C LEU A 43 9.49 4.58 6.37
N ASP A 44 10.50 4.78 7.21
CA ASP A 44 10.30 5.35 8.55
C ASP A 44 9.76 6.78 8.48
N ASP A 45 10.24 7.60 7.53
CA ASP A 45 9.73 8.95 7.28
C ASP A 45 8.26 8.94 6.82
N ASP A 46 7.88 8.03 5.93
CA ASP A 46 6.48 7.84 5.52
C ASP A 46 5.58 7.48 6.71
N ARG A 47 6.05 6.60 7.60
CA ARG A 47 5.33 6.22 8.82
C ARG A 47 5.17 7.42 9.74
N ASP A 48 6.22 8.16 9.99
CA ASP A 48 6.21 9.33 10.88
C ASP A 48 5.33 10.46 10.32
N TYR A 49 5.30 10.62 9.00
CA TYR A 49 4.41 11.59 8.36
C TYR A 49 2.94 11.16 8.45
N PHE A 50 2.63 9.87 8.37
CA PHE A 50 1.28 9.37 8.66
C PHE A 50 0.85 9.65 10.11
N ILE A 51 1.72 9.37 11.10
CA ILE A 51 1.43 9.64 12.51
C ILE A 51 1.11 11.13 12.73
N LYS A 52 1.93 12.03 12.17
CA LYS A 52 1.70 13.48 12.25
C LYS A 52 0.37 13.92 11.61
N ARG A 53 -0.12 13.20 10.59
CA ARG A 53 -1.43 13.46 9.99
C ARG A 53 -2.56 13.02 10.92
N VAL A 54 -2.42 11.87 11.58
CA VAL A 54 -3.38 11.39 12.59
C VAL A 54 -3.48 12.38 13.77
N GLU A 55 -2.34 12.87 14.28
CA GLU A 55 -2.32 13.86 15.37
C GLU A 55 -3.08 15.16 15.02
N ARG A 56 -3.09 15.54 13.74
CA ARG A 56 -3.77 16.74 13.25
C ARG A 56 -5.25 16.51 12.96
N ASP A 57 -5.60 15.30 12.54
CA ASP A 57 -6.96 14.92 12.15
C ASP A 57 -7.15 13.42 12.32
N GLN A 58 -7.95 13.06 13.32
CA GLN A 58 -8.25 11.68 13.70
C GLN A 58 -8.87 10.86 12.55
N ARG A 59 -9.50 11.51 11.56
CA ARG A 59 -10.04 10.80 10.38
C ARG A 59 -8.98 10.03 9.61
N ASN A 60 -7.70 10.45 9.66
CA ASN A 60 -6.60 9.72 9.03
C ASN A 60 -6.39 8.33 9.66
N PHE A 61 -6.72 8.16 10.95
CA PHE A 61 -6.67 6.88 11.64
C PHE A 61 -7.92 6.04 11.36
N ASP A 62 -9.10 6.67 11.46
CA ASP A 62 -10.40 6.00 11.40
C ASP A 62 -10.85 5.62 9.98
N THR A 63 -10.18 6.12 8.94
CA THR A 63 -10.57 5.88 7.55
C THR A 63 -9.75 4.74 6.93
N PRO A 64 -10.41 3.68 6.42
CA PRO A 64 -9.73 2.66 5.60
C PRO A 64 -9.15 3.22 4.30
N ILE A 65 -8.08 2.61 3.80
CA ILE A 65 -7.46 3.04 2.52
C ILE A 65 -8.48 3.01 1.38
N ALA A 66 -9.33 1.98 1.33
CA ALA A 66 -10.37 1.83 0.33
C ALA A 66 -11.38 3.00 0.32
N GLU A 67 -11.52 3.73 1.43
CA GLU A 67 -12.45 4.85 1.57
C GLU A 67 -11.77 6.23 1.51
N TYR A 68 -10.45 6.33 1.34
CA TYR A 68 -9.75 7.63 1.30
C TYR A 68 -10.34 8.60 0.27
N GLY A 69 -10.81 8.09 -0.88
CA GLY A 69 -11.44 8.91 -1.91
C GLY A 69 -12.75 9.55 -1.49
N LYS A 70 -13.51 8.92 -0.58
CA LYS A 70 -14.81 9.41 -0.09
C LYS A 70 -14.66 10.60 0.87
N TYR A 71 -13.56 10.64 1.62
CA TYR A 71 -13.31 11.66 2.64
C TYR A 71 -12.20 12.65 2.24
N GLU A 72 -11.80 12.65 0.96
CA GLU A 72 -10.72 13.51 0.44
C GLU A 72 -9.38 13.33 1.18
N LEU A 73 -9.11 12.10 1.63
CA LEU A 73 -7.90 11.68 2.35
C LEU A 73 -6.87 10.97 1.46
N GLY A 74 -6.96 11.13 0.13
CA GLY A 74 -6.04 10.50 -0.83
C GLY A 74 -4.56 10.86 -0.60
N GLY A 75 -4.26 11.92 0.15
CA GLY A 75 -2.91 12.25 0.60
C GLY A 75 -2.27 11.20 1.52
N ASN A 76 -3.04 10.32 2.15
CA ASN A 76 -2.51 9.22 2.96
C ASN A 76 -2.00 8.04 2.13
N SER A 77 -2.27 8.03 0.82
CA SER A 77 -1.73 7.00 -0.07
C SER A 77 -0.23 7.13 -0.29
N TYR A 78 0.32 8.34 -0.15
CA TYR A 78 1.76 8.57 -0.16
C TYR A 78 2.45 7.93 1.05
N THR A 79 1.77 7.81 2.19
CA THR A 79 2.35 7.27 3.43
C THR A 79 1.85 5.87 3.76
N LYS A 80 0.69 5.76 4.41
CA LYS A 80 0.07 4.48 4.79
C LYS A 80 -0.23 3.62 3.55
N GLY A 81 -0.53 4.23 2.40
CA GLY A 81 -0.62 3.52 1.12
C GLY A 81 0.71 2.88 0.72
N ALA A 82 1.82 3.62 0.69
CA ALA A 82 3.14 3.08 0.39
C ALA A 82 3.54 1.97 1.39
N TRP A 83 3.26 2.16 2.67
CA TRP A 83 3.47 1.13 3.70
C TRP A 83 2.66 -0.14 3.46
N SER A 84 1.43 -0.04 2.95
CA SER A 84 0.66 -1.23 2.61
C SER A 84 1.38 -2.06 1.53
N LEU A 85 1.95 -1.41 0.50
CA LEU A 85 2.75 -2.10 -0.52
C LEU A 85 4.05 -2.66 0.05
N TYR A 86 4.71 -1.94 0.96
CA TYR A 86 5.89 -2.44 1.66
C TYR A 86 5.58 -3.74 2.40
N VAL A 87 4.52 -3.78 3.18
CA VAL A 87 4.12 -4.98 3.93
C VAL A 87 3.73 -6.12 3.01
N LEU A 88 2.97 -5.85 1.94
CA LEU A 88 2.66 -6.86 0.93
C LEU A 88 3.94 -7.43 0.31
N HIS A 89 4.89 -6.58 -0.05
CA HIS A 89 6.17 -6.99 -0.62
C HIS A 89 6.93 -7.90 0.35
N GLN A 90 7.03 -7.54 1.63
CA GLN A 90 7.68 -8.39 2.62
C GLN A 90 6.95 -9.73 2.85
N LEU A 91 5.61 -9.73 2.75
CA LEU A 91 4.81 -10.94 2.88
C LEU A 91 5.03 -11.94 1.75
N VAL A 92 4.99 -11.47 0.49
CA VAL A 92 5.03 -12.36 -0.67
C VAL A 92 6.45 -12.61 -1.18
N GLY A 93 7.40 -11.74 -0.82
CA GLY A 93 8.78 -11.77 -1.30
C GLY A 93 8.97 -11.10 -2.66
N GLU A 94 10.22 -10.76 -2.97
CA GLU A 94 10.62 -9.97 -4.16
C GLU A 94 10.10 -10.51 -5.48
N GLU A 95 10.33 -11.80 -5.74
CA GLU A 95 9.96 -12.41 -7.02
C GLU A 95 8.45 -12.37 -7.23
N GLN A 96 7.67 -12.75 -6.21
CA GLN A 96 6.22 -12.78 -6.28
C GLN A 96 5.64 -11.38 -6.34
N PHE A 97 6.16 -10.43 -5.56
CA PHE A 97 5.69 -9.05 -5.59
C PHE A 97 5.83 -8.46 -6.99
N ARG A 98 7.00 -8.61 -7.61
CA ARG A 98 7.24 -8.18 -8.99
C ARG A 98 6.28 -8.86 -9.97
N GLN A 99 6.03 -10.16 -9.81
CA GLN A 99 5.11 -10.90 -10.67
C GLN A 99 3.65 -10.43 -10.49
N ILE A 100 3.22 -10.14 -9.26
CA ILE A 100 1.89 -9.59 -8.94
C ILE A 100 1.70 -8.27 -9.68
N ILE A 101 2.64 -7.34 -9.54
CA ILE A 101 2.55 -6.02 -10.18
C ILE A 101 2.47 -6.18 -11.70
N ARG A 102 3.39 -6.96 -12.31
CA ARG A 102 3.39 -7.16 -13.77
C ARG A 102 2.09 -7.80 -14.26
N THR A 103 1.59 -8.79 -13.55
CA THR A 103 0.35 -9.49 -13.91
C THR A 103 -0.84 -8.53 -13.83
N PHE A 104 -0.96 -7.78 -12.72
CA PHE A 104 -2.04 -6.82 -12.53
C PHE A 104 -2.04 -5.74 -13.62
N LEU A 105 -0.89 -5.14 -13.91
CA LEU A 105 -0.77 -4.12 -14.95
C LEU A 105 -1.09 -4.64 -16.35
N SER A 106 -0.73 -5.89 -16.64
CA SER A 106 -1.03 -6.52 -17.92
C SER A 106 -2.52 -6.84 -18.05
N GLU A 107 -3.13 -7.44 -17.04
CA GLU A 107 -4.54 -7.87 -17.08
C GLU A 107 -5.51 -6.69 -17.08
N PHE A 108 -5.16 -5.60 -16.40
CA PHE A 108 -6.01 -4.41 -16.27
C PHE A 108 -5.50 -3.24 -17.12
N LYS A 109 -4.71 -3.54 -18.17
CA LYS A 109 -4.21 -2.52 -19.10
C LYS A 109 -5.35 -1.75 -19.76
N ASP A 110 -6.45 -2.41 -20.11
CA ASP A 110 -7.51 -1.81 -20.95
C ASP A 110 -8.89 -1.84 -20.27
N LYS A 111 -8.94 -2.11 -18.96
CA LYS A 111 -10.18 -2.16 -18.17
C LYS A 111 -9.98 -1.62 -16.75
N PRO A 112 -11.03 -1.08 -16.10
CA PRO A 112 -10.90 -0.57 -14.75
C PRO A 112 -10.60 -1.68 -13.74
N ALA A 113 -9.78 -1.38 -12.74
CA ALA A 113 -9.49 -2.25 -11.61
C ALA A 113 -9.89 -1.61 -10.27
N ASP A 114 -10.16 -2.45 -9.27
CA ASP A 114 -10.29 -2.05 -7.87
C ASP A 114 -9.38 -2.88 -6.92
N PHE A 115 -9.51 -2.65 -5.62
CA PHE A 115 -8.74 -3.36 -4.61
C PHE A 115 -9.02 -4.86 -4.57
N LYS A 116 -10.24 -5.29 -4.90
CA LYS A 116 -10.62 -6.71 -4.91
C LYS A 116 -10.00 -7.41 -6.11
N ASP A 117 -9.92 -6.74 -7.24
CA ASP A 117 -9.18 -7.22 -8.41
C ASP A 117 -7.69 -7.40 -8.09
N PHE A 118 -7.08 -6.40 -7.45
CA PHE A 118 -5.67 -6.47 -7.04
C PHE A 118 -5.42 -7.59 -6.03
N GLN A 119 -6.30 -7.76 -5.04
CA GLN A 119 -6.23 -8.88 -4.09
C GLN A 119 -6.27 -10.22 -4.80
N GLN A 120 -7.20 -10.43 -5.75
CA GLN A 120 -7.30 -11.70 -6.48
C GLN A 120 -6.04 -12.02 -7.29
N VAL A 121 -5.43 -11.01 -7.92
CA VAL A 121 -4.14 -11.18 -8.60
C VAL A 121 -3.04 -11.52 -7.60
N ALA A 122 -2.98 -10.80 -6.47
CA ALA A 122 -1.97 -11.01 -5.44
C ALA A 122 -2.01 -12.43 -4.87
N GLU A 123 -3.21 -12.92 -4.52
CA GLU A 123 -3.41 -14.28 -3.98
C GLU A 123 -3.13 -15.36 -5.02
N ARG A 124 -3.61 -15.19 -6.27
CA ARG A 124 -3.39 -16.16 -7.35
C ARG A 124 -1.92 -16.33 -7.69
N VAL A 125 -1.18 -15.22 -7.79
CA VAL A 125 0.25 -15.25 -8.16
C VAL A 125 1.09 -15.78 -7.00
N SER A 126 0.90 -15.26 -5.79
CA SER A 126 1.68 -15.67 -4.62
C SER A 126 1.31 -17.05 -4.08
N ARG A 127 0.13 -17.59 -4.45
CA ARG A 127 -0.46 -18.80 -3.88
C ARG A 127 -0.63 -18.73 -2.35
N ARG A 128 -0.83 -17.51 -1.82
CA ARG A 128 -1.08 -17.25 -0.40
C ARG A 128 -2.51 -16.75 -0.20
N ASN A 129 -3.09 -17.08 0.95
CA ASN A 129 -4.31 -16.41 1.41
C ASN A 129 -3.91 -15.06 2.01
N LEU A 130 -4.33 -13.96 1.38
CA LEU A 130 -4.03 -12.59 1.80
C LEU A 130 -5.26 -11.88 2.35
N GLY A 131 -6.38 -12.60 2.54
CA GLY A 131 -7.66 -12.03 2.95
C GLY A 131 -7.56 -11.25 4.27
N LYS A 132 -6.87 -11.81 5.28
CA LYS A 132 -6.65 -11.10 6.55
C LYS A 132 -5.84 -9.81 6.36
N TYR A 133 -4.78 -9.87 5.56
CA TYR A 133 -3.95 -8.70 5.25
C TYR A 133 -4.78 -7.61 4.56
N PHE A 134 -5.52 -7.94 3.50
CA PHE A 134 -6.34 -6.95 2.79
C PHE A 134 -7.46 -6.39 3.67
N ASN A 135 -8.08 -7.22 4.50
CA ASN A 135 -9.08 -6.76 5.46
C ASN A 135 -8.50 -5.74 6.45
N GLU A 136 -7.32 -5.99 7.04
CA GLU A 136 -6.73 -5.10 8.04
C GLU A 136 -6.01 -3.86 7.45
N TRP A 137 -5.45 -3.99 6.23
CA TRP A 137 -4.68 -2.92 5.59
C TRP A 137 -5.48 -2.04 4.66
N ILE A 138 -6.38 -2.63 3.88
CA ILE A 138 -7.07 -1.92 2.79
C ILE A 138 -8.50 -1.56 3.19
N TYR A 139 -9.24 -2.53 3.74
CA TYR A 139 -10.66 -2.37 4.06
C TYR A 139 -10.94 -2.00 5.52
N GLY A 140 -9.94 -2.07 6.39
CA GLY A 140 -10.02 -1.80 7.82
C GLY A 140 -9.04 -0.72 8.29
N THR A 141 -8.93 -0.57 9.60
CA THR A 141 -8.15 0.49 10.26
C THR A 141 -7.06 -0.06 11.18
N GLU A 142 -6.95 -1.38 11.32
CA GLU A 142 -5.97 -2.06 12.19
C GLU A 142 -4.54 -1.67 11.82
N SER A 143 -4.27 -1.51 10.51
CA SER A 143 -3.00 -0.99 10.00
C SER A 143 -2.65 0.41 10.51
N SER A 144 -3.63 1.28 10.81
CA SER A 144 -3.36 2.58 11.43
C SER A 144 -2.70 2.41 12.80
N GLN A 145 -3.25 1.52 13.63
CA GLN A 145 -2.72 1.24 14.96
C GLN A 145 -1.31 0.65 14.89
N LEU A 146 -1.05 -0.29 13.96
CA LEU A 146 0.29 -0.87 13.77
C LEU A 146 1.35 0.20 13.44
N LEU A 147 0.99 1.20 12.63
CA LEU A 147 1.90 2.28 12.29
C LEU A 147 2.11 3.23 13.47
N LEU A 148 1.06 3.57 14.21
CA LEU A 148 1.14 4.43 15.39
C LEU A 148 2.01 3.83 16.49
N ASP A 149 1.84 2.53 16.75
CA ASP A 149 2.63 1.78 17.73
C ASP A 149 4.07 1.52 17.24
N LYS A 150 4.41 2.00 16.03
CA LYS A 150 5.69 1.77 15.34
C LYS A 150 6.10 0.29 15.35
N VAL A 151 5.14 -0.62 15.18
CA VAL A 151 5.41 -2.07 15.20
C VAL A 151 6.46 -2.40 14.13
N PRO A 152 7.53 -3.16 14.46
CA PRO A 152 8.54 -3.53 13.49
C PRO A 152 7.95 -4.33 12.32
N ILE A 153 8.45 -4.09 11.12
CA ILE A 153 7.98 -4.80 9.91
C ILE A 153 8.03 -6.32 10.05
N THR A 154 9.06 -6.84 10.72
CA THR A 154 9.23 -8.28 10.99
C THR A 154 8.10 -8.86 11.83
N GLU A 155 7.52 -8.07 12.75
CA GLU A 155 6.39 -8.48 13.57
C GLU A 155 5.06 -8.27 12.85
N ILE A 156 4.93 -7.22 12.04
CA ILE A 156 3.76 -7.01 11.18
C ILE A 156 3.58 -8.20 10.22
N VAL A 157 4.65 -8.63 9.55
CA VAL A 157 4.62 -9.72 8.57
C VAL A 157 4.20 -11.04 9.22
N LYS A 158 4.63 -11.34 10.46
CA LYS A 158 4.23 -12.55 11.17
C LYS A 158 2.73 -12.63 11.50
N ARG A 159 2.00 -11.50 11.45
CA ARG A 159 0.55 -11.47 11.71
C ARG A 159 -0.28 -12.03 10.55
N TYR A 160 0.31 -12.19 9.36
CA TYR A 160 -0.38 -12.52 8.10
C TYR A 160 0.28 -13.70 7.36
#